data_AF-D3HAY0-F1
#
_entry.id   AF-D3HAY0-F1
#
_cell.length_a   1.000
_cell.length_b   1.000
_cell.length_c   1.000
_cell.angle_alpha   90.00
_cell.angle_beta   90.00
_cell.angle_gamma   90.00
#
_symmetry.space_group_name_H-M   'P 1'
#
loop_
_entity.id
_entity.type
_entity.pdbx_description
1 polymer ?
#
loop_
_entity_poly.entity_id
_entity_poly.type
_entity_poly.pdbx_seq_one_letter_code
_entity_poly.pdbx_strand_id
1 'polypeptide(L)'
;MKINDFLKPELLGNKFVAVKGYTEVLDRETNKPVALRLNVSIQDEDSDFFMEMIQIKVNTLSPTATPQLLSDKKTCPVKLSNLTVGQFNGNLWFSCNDVVPISK
;
A
#
# COMPACT_ATOMS: atom_id res chain seq x y z
N MET A 1 21.64 -7.22 3.60
CA MET A 1 20.24 -7.42 3.16
C MET A 1 20.19 -8.36 1.97
N LYS A 2 19.27 -9.33 1.98
CA LYS A 2 18.97 -10.20 0.84
C LYS A 2 17.59 -9.83 0.29
N ILE A 3 17.35 -10.02 -1.00
CA ILE A 3 16.04 -9.74 -1.65
C ILE A 3 14.87 -10.42 -0.91
N ASN A 4 15.10 -11.61 -0.35
CA ASN A 4 14.08 -12.35 0.39
C ASN A 4 13.65 -11.65 1.69
N ASP A 5 14.43 -10.70 2.20
CA ASP A 5 14.08 -9.95 3.42
C ASP A 5 12.86 -9.04 3.16
N PHE A 6 12.59 -8.61 1.92
CA PHE A 6 11.36 -7.89 1.57
C PHE A 6 10.09 -8.74 1.70
N LEU A 7 10.21 -10.07 1.71
CA LEU A 7 9.07 -10.99 1.90
C LEU A 7 8.59 -11.04 3.36
N LYS A 8 9.24 -10.31 4.26
CA LYS A 8 8.88 -10.16 5.66
C LYS A 8 8.26 -8.78 5.86
N PRO A 9 6.92 -8.64 5.83
CA PRO A 9 6.24 -7.35 5.96
C PRO A 9 6.66 -6.59 7.23
N GLU A 10 7.00 -7.30 8.31
CA GLU A 10 7.45 -6.73 9.58
C GLU A 10 8.74 -5.91 9.45
N LEU A 11 9.60 -6.21 8.48
CA LEU A 11 10.83 -5.48 8.25
C LEU A 11 10.61 -4.16 7.49
N LEU A 12 9.44 -3.98 6.86
CA LEU A 12 9.07 -2.75 6.15
C LEU A 12 8.55 -1.65 7.09
N GLY A 13 8.42 -1.95 8.37
CA GLY A 13 7.85 -1.05 9.37
C GLY A 13 6.33 -0.92 9.27
N ASN A 14 5.78 0.08 9.95
CA ASN A 14 4.35 0.35 10.01
C ASN A 14 3.96 1.80 9.65
N LYS A 15 4.96 2.67 9.40
CA LYS A 15 4.76 4.06 9.00
C LYS A 15 4.93 4.22 7.48
N PHE A 16 3.81 4.41 6.80
CA PHE A 16 3.79 4.64 5.36
C PHE A 16 3.22 6.02 5.04
N VAL A 17 3.54 6.53 3.85
CA VAL A 17 2.98 7.76 3.33
C VAL A 17 2.30 7.46 2.00
N ALA A 18 0.98 7.60 1.94
CA ALA A 18 0.21 7.54 0.71
C ALA A 18 0.54 8.74 -0.18
N VAL A 19 0.83 8.46 -1.44
CA VAL A 19 1.15 9.45 -2.48
C VAL A 19 0.15 9.29 -3.62
N LYS A 20 -0.74 10.27 -3.81
CA LYS A 20 -1.89 10.27 -4.75
C LYS A 20 -3.11 9.47 -4.26
N GLY A 21 -4.24 9.66 -4.94
CA GLY A 21 -5.50 8.95 -4.70
C GLY A 21 -5.50 7.51 -5.25
N TYR A 22 -6.59 6.79 -4.95
CA TYR A 22 -6.78 5.42 -5.41
C TYR A 22 -7.00 5.32 -6.93
N THR A 23 -6.59 4.20 -7.50
CA THR A 23 -7.04 3.75 -8.82
C THR A 23 -7.74 2.40 -8.72
N GLU A 24 -8.73 2.15 -9.57
CA GLU A 24 -9.48 0.90 -9.54
C GLU A 24 -8.68 -0.25 -10.17
N VAL A 25 -8.79 -1.42 -9.56
CA VAL A 25 -8.44 -2.69 -10.19
C VAL A 25 -9.72 -3.32 -10.68
N LEU A 26 -9.83 -3.49 -11.99
CA LEU A 26 -10.98 -4.08 -12.64
C LEU A 26 -10.79 -5.59 -12.78
N ASP A 27 -11.87 -6.33 -12.57
CA ASP A 27 -11.95 -7.73 -12.95
C ASP A 27 -11.90 -7.86 -14.47
N ARG A 28 -11.15 -8.85 -14.96
CA ARG A 28 -10.88 -8.99 -16.40
C ARG A 28 -12.14 -9.40 -17.19
N GLU A 29 -13.03 -10.16 -16.58
CA GLU A 29 -14.20 -10.72 -17.26
C GLU A 29 -15.40 -9.79 -17.19
N THR A 30 -15.63 -9.21 -16.01
CA THR A 30 -16.82 -8.39 -15.72
C THR A 30 -16.58 -6.89 -15.84
N ASN A 31 -15.32 -6.45 -15.93
CA ASN A 31 -14.90 -5.04 -15.94
C ASN A 31 -15.38 -4.24 -14.71
N LYS A 32 -15.75 -4.94 -13.63
CA LYS A 32 -16.18 -4.32 -12.37
C LYS A 32 -14.99 -4.11 -11.44
N PRO A 33 -14.98 -3.04 -10.63
CA PRO A 33 -13.96 -2.86 -9.60
C PRO A 33 -13.98 -4.03 -8.60
N VAL A 34 -12.81 -4.60 -8.33
CA VAL A 34 -12.63 -5.68 -7.35
C VAL A 34 -11.62 -5.34 -6.25
N ALA A 35 -10.82 -4.32 -6.46
CA ALA A 35 -9.86 -3.80 -5.48
C ALA A 35 -9.47 -2.36 -5.86
N LEU A 36 -8.76 -1.70 -4.97
CA LEU A 36 -8.11 -0.43 -5.25
C LEU A 36 -6.59 -0.61 -5.32
N ARG A 37 -5.89 0.30 -6.00
CA ARG A 37 -4.44 0.46 -5.89
C ARG A 37 -4.11 1.79 -5.27
N LEU A 38 -3.08 1.79 -4.44
CA LEU A 38 -2.54 2.97 -3.83
C LEU A 38 -1.03 2.95 -3.93
N ASN A 39 -0.43 4.09 -4.31
CA ASN A 39 1.00 4.25 -4.21
C ASN A 39 1.34 4.77 -2.81
N VAL A 40 2.31 4.12 -2.17
CA VAL A 40 2.81 4.54 -0.87
C VAL A 40 4.33 4.60 -0.87
N SER A 41 4.89 5.38 0.03
CA SER A 41 6.30 5.39 0.37
C SER A 41 6.49 4.77 1.74
N ILE A 42 7.55 3.99 1.90
CA ILE A 42 8.02 3.52 3.21
C ILE A 42 8.82 4.67 3.83
N GLN A 43 8.36 5.17 4.98
CA GLN A 43 8.94 6.33 5.68
C GLN A 43 9.13 6.02 7.17
N ASP A 44 9.31 4.75 7.50
CA ASP A 44 9.56 4.32 8.87
C ASP A 44 11.06 4.39 9.16
N GLU A 45 11.44 5.15 10.17
CA GLU A 45 12.84 5.31 10.60
C GLU A 45 13.42 4.01 11.15
N ASP A 46 12.56 3.12 11.65
CA ASP A 46 12.91 1.80 12.17
C ASP A 46 12.92 0.72 11.08
N SER A 47 12.53 1.06 9.84
CA SER A 47 12.57 0.13 8.72
C SER A 47 13.97 0.10 8.13
N ASP A 48 14.51 -1.10 7.96
CA ASP A 48 15.77 -1.29 7.25
C ASP A 48 15.64 -1.00 5.73
N PHE A 49 14.41 -0.75 5.25
CA PHE A 49 14.09 -0.48 3.86
C PHE A 49 13.56 0.94 3.65
N PHE A 50 14.07 1.59 2.60
CA PHE A 50 13.53 2.83 2.06
C PHE A 50 13.07 2.60 0.62
N MET A 51 11.78 2.82 0.36
CA MET A 51 11.20 2.77 -0.98
C MET A 51 10.26 3.95 -1.19
N GLU A 52 10.54 4.75 -2.22
CA GLU A 52 9.81 6.01 -2.47
C GLU A 52 8.42 5.78 -3.07
N MET A 53 8.22 4.71 -3.85
CA MET A 53 6.94 4.46 -4.52
C MET A 53 6.70 2.98 -4.75
N ILE A 54 6.06 2.34 -3.76
CA ILE A 54 5.54 0.97 -3.90
C ILE A 54 4.04 1.02 -4.18
N GLN A 55 3.58 0.17 -5.10
CA GLN A 55 2.17 0.05 -5.42
C GLN A 55 1.55 -1.08 -4.59
N ILE A 56 0.56 -0.73 -3.77
CA ILE A 56 -0.17 -1.65 -2.91
C ILE A 56 -1.54 -1.93 -3.53
N LYS A 57 -1.90 -3.21 -3.63
CA LYS A 57 -3.30 -3.62 -3.86
C LYS A 57 -4.05 -3.59 -2.53
N VAL A 58 -5.12 -2.82 -2.46
CA VAL A 58 -6.00 -2.70 -1.30
C VAL A 58 -7.22 -3.57 -1.54
N ASN A 59 -7.37 -4.64 -0.76
CA ASN A 59 -8.39 -5.67 -0.94
C ASN A 59 -9.76 -5.26 -0.37
N THR A 60 -10.13 -3.99 -0.56
CA THR A 60 -11.44 -3.42 -0.26
C THR A 60 -11.73 -2.27 -1.22
N LEU A 61 -13.00 -2.04 -1.54
CA LEU A 61 -13.46 -0.86 -2.30
C LEU A 61 -13.83 0.31 -1.39
N SER A 62 -13.91 0.09 -0.08
CA SER A 62 -14.29 1.09 0.92
C SER A 62 -13.20 1.18 2.00
N PRO A 63 -12.00 1.70 1.67
CA PRO A 63 -10.93 1.82 2.64
C PRO A 63 -11.23 2.88 3.70
N THR A 64 -10.65 2.72 4.89
CA THR A 64 -10.81 3.68 6.00
C THR A 64 -10.22 5.06 5.64
N ALA A 65 -9.08 5.08 4.94
CA ALA A 65 -8.55 6.27 4.30
C ALA A 65 -9.39 6.55 3.05
N THR A 66 -10.29 7.53 3.13
CA THR A 66 -11.22 7.79 2.04
C THR A 66 -10.52 8.44 0.83
N PRO A 67 -11.04 8.25 -0.40
CA PRO A 67 -10.51 8.92 -1.59
C PRO A 67 -10.43 10.44 -1.43
N GLN A 68 -11.42 11.05 -0.78
CA GLN A 68 -11.46 12.49 -0.49
C GLN A 68 -10.29 12.93 0.39
N LEU A 69 -9.98 12.15 1.43
CA LEU A 69 -8.85 12.45 2.31
C LEU A 69 -7.51 12.42 1.57
N LEU A 70 -7.35 11.50 0.62
CA LEU A 70 -6.13 11.34 -0.17
C LEU A 70 -6.04 12.31 -1.35
N SER A 71 -7.14 12.85 -1.86
CA SER A 71 -7.13 13.85 -2.93
C SER A 71 -6.77 15.24 -2.43
N ASP A 72 -7.21 15.59 -1.22
CA ASP A 72 -7.02 16.92 -0.65
C ASP A 72 -5.58 17.16 -0.18
N LYS A 73 -4.85 16.07 0.11
CA LYS A 73 -3.48 16.13 0.64
C LYS A 73 -2.49 15.65 -0.41
N LYS A 74 -1.39 16.38 -0.60
CA LYS A 74 -0.28 15.94 -1.46
C LYS A 74 0.29 14.59 -1.01
N THR A 75 0.33 14.37 0.30
CA THR A 75 0.75 13.12 0.94
C THR A 75 -0.08 12.87 2.21
N CYS A 76 -0.37 11.62 2.55
CA CYS A 76 -1.09 11.26 3.79
C CYS A 76 -0.35 10.15 4.54
N PRO A 77 0.05 10.36 5.80
CA PRO A 77 0.53 9.27 6.65
C PRO A 77 -0.56 8.20 6.83
N VAL A 78 -0.21 6.94 6.62
CA VAL A 78 -1.13 5.80 6.68
C VAL A 78 -0.45 4.58 7.27
N LYS A 79 -1.26 3.68 7.82
CA LYS A 79 -0.90 2.31 8.18
C LYS A 79 -1.61 1.35 7.23
N LEU A 80 -0.90 0.32 6.79
CA LEU A 80 -1.46 -0.76 5.96
C LEU A 80 -1.85 -1.93 6.87
N SER A 81 -3.13 -2.33 6.86
CA SER A 81 -3.59 -3.45 7.68
C SER A 81 -3.32 -4.79 6.98
N ASN A 82 -2.75 -5.75 7.71
CA ASN A 82 -2.37 -7.07 7.18
C ASN A 82 -1.55 -6.97 5.88
N LEU A 83 -0.52 -6.13 5.89
CA LEU A 83 0.41 -6.01 4.77
C LEU A 83 0.99 -7.38 4.44
N THR A 84 0.85 -7.79 3.19
CA THR A 84 1.38 -9.02 2.64
C THR A 84 2.30 -8.66 1.50
N VAL A 85 3.47 -9.29 1.47
CA VAL A 85 4.42 -9.18 0.37
C VAL A 85 4.62 -10.56 -0.22
N GLY A 86 4.54 -10.67 -1.53
CA GLY A 86 4.97 -11.87 -2.22
C GLY A 86 5.83 -11.55 -3.41
N GLN A 87 6.34 -12.61 -4.05
CA GLN A 87 7.17 -12.50 -5.24
C GLN A 87 6.56 -13.35 -6.35
N PHE A 88 6.48 -12.77 -7.55
CA PHE A 88 6.05 -13.49 -8.75
C PHE A 88 6.90 -13.03 -9.93
N ASN A 89 7.49 -13.98 -10.66
CA ASN A 89 8.40 -13.72 -11.79
C ASN A 89 9.50 -12.69 -11.47
N GLY A 90 10.10 -12.78 -10.27
CA GLY A 90 11.16 -11.87 -9.83
C GLY A 90 10.68 -10.49 -9.38
N ASN A 91 9.39 -10.17 -9.52
CA ASN A 91 8.82 -8.90 -9.06
C ASN A 91 8.14 -9.07 -7.71
N LEU A 92 8.31 -8.08 -6.84
CA LEU A 92 7.57 -7.99 -5.58
C LEU A 92 6.17 -7.47 -5.84
N TRP A 93 5.19 -8.08 -5.18
CA TRP A 93 3.83 -7.59 -5.12
C TRP A 93 3.45 -7.35 -3.67
N PHE A 94 2.69 -6.27 -3.45
CA PHE A 94 2.28 -5.84 -2.12
C PHE A 94 0.77 -5.75 -2.08
N SER A 95 0.16 -6.26 -1.01
CA SER A 95 -1.27 -6.09 -0.77
C SER A 95 -1.57 -5.86 0.71
N CYS A 96 -2.71 -5.25 0.99
CA CYS A 96 -3.22 -5.07 2.34
C CYS A 96 -4.74 -5.19 2.33
N ASN A 97 -5.34 -5.39 3.50
CA ASN A 97 -6.80 -5.48 3.62
C ASN A 97 -7.46 -4.11 3.60
N ASP A 98 -6.80 -3.12 4.20
CA ASP A 98 -7.31 -1.76 4.37
C ASP A 98 -6.15 -0.78 4.59
N VAL A 99 -6.41 0.50 4.31
CA VAL A 99 -5.50 1.63 4.52
C VAL A 99 -6.12 2.53 5.58
N VAL A 100 -5.42 2.71 6.70
CA VAL A 100 -5.91 3.49 7.84
C VAL A 100 -5.10 4.78 7.95
N PRO A 101 -5.70 5.97 7.96
CA PRO A 101 -4.99 7.22 8.20
C PRO A 101 -4.36 7.23 9.58
N ILE A 102 -3.12 7.69 9.68
CA ILE A 102 -2.51 7.98 10.97
C ILE A 102 -2.84 9.45 11.27
N SER A 103 -3.78 9.68 12.18
CA SER A 103 -3.96 11.02 12.76
C SER A 103 -2.70 11.38 13.53
N LYS A 104 -2.15 12.57 13.28
CA LYS A 104 -1.16 13.16 14.18
C LYS A 104 -1.80 13.55 15.50
#